data_AF-A0A3N5TR98-F1
#
_entry.id   AF-A0A3N5TR98-F1
#
_cell.length_a   1.000
_cell.length_b   1.000
_cell.length_c   1.000
_cell.angle_alpha   90.00
_cell.angle_beta   90.00
_cell.angle_gamma   90.00
#
_symmetry.space_group_name_H-M   'P 1'
#
loop_
_entity.id
_entity.type
_entity.pdbx_description
1 polymer ?
#
loop_
_entity_poly.entity_id
_entity_poly.type
_entity_poly.pdbx_seq_one_letter_code
_entity_poly.pdbx_strand_id
1 'polypeptide(L)'
;MVITTENNGGGGNPLPEKEWKFSEILADPRILERWQKVKKWFFLRESTYDMTNRCNIRCDGCYYYEGDKQFARENRELDAWRALMQSEKKRGITYVVLAGAEPSLVLDLCEVCHQEIPLGAIATNGLIFIPESIQYRIHISVWGSDETSLNIRKAKNMLRRQIENYRNDPRAVFVYTFTRQNIDQAQQVAEILATEGCRLTFNMFSAPVGYEGSLRQTADSLGECRKVMIDLLGKYPRNVLFSPYSAVAHTHSLGLHDLFSCSYPRMNPSTDIGLGRSFRQYRADLSWDRDAACCVPD
;
A
#
# COMPACT_ATOMS: atom_id res chain seq x y z
N MET A 1 11.84 3.53 -19.22
CA MET A 1 11.39 2.18 -18.83
C MET A 1 11.84 1.24 -19.94
N VAL A 2 12.98 0.60 -19.74
CA VAL A 2 13.52 -0.39 -20.67
C VAL A 2 12.79 -1.70 -20.35
N ILE A 3 12.03 -2.23 -21.29
CA ILE A 3 11.36 -3.53 -21.13
C ILE A 3 12.23 -4.53 -21.87
N THR A 4 13.01 -5.31 -21.14
CA THR A 4 13.84 -6.38 -21.70
C THR A 4 12.96 -7.60 -21.99
N THR A 5 12.86 -7.97 -23.26
CA THR A 5 12.33 -9.28 -23.66
C THR A 5 13.51 -10.21 -23.89
N GLU A 6 13.70 -11.21 -23.02
CA GLU A 6 14.70 -12.25 -23.25
C GLU A 6 14.30 -13.09 -24.47
N ASN A 7 15.11 -12.99 -25.53
CA ASN A 7 14.94 -13.77 -26.74
C ASN A 7 15.92 -14.95 -26.68
N ASN A 8 15.45 -16.11 -26.22
CA ASN A 8 16.24 -17.34 -26.22
C ASN A 8 16.31 -17.92 -27.64
N GLY A 9 17.50 -17.87 -28.23
CA GLY A 9 17.92 -18.75 -29.31
C GLY A 9 17.70 -18.24 -30.74
N GLY A 10 18.77 -17.75 -31.36
CA GLY A 10 18.85 -17.54 -32.80
C GLY A 10 19.77 -16.38 -33.13
N GLY A 11 20.92 -16.66 -33.76
CA GLY A 11 21.97 -15.69 -34.09
C GLY A 11 21.59 -14.64 -35.13
N GLY A 12 20.67 -13.75 -34.78
CA GLY A 12 20.47 -12.46 -35.44
C GLY A 12 21.06 -11.36 -34.57
N ASN A 13 21.69 -10.35 -35.20
CA ASN A 13 22.09 -9.12 -34.51
C ASN A 13 20.93 -8.63 -33.61
N PRO A 14 21.18 -8.25 -32.34
CA PRO A 14 20.14 -7.66 -31.51
C PRO A 14 19.56 -6.47 -32.26
N LEU A 15 18.24 -6.49 -32.47
CA LEU A 15 17.52 -5.35 -33.03
C LEU A 15 17.85 -4.13 -32.17
N PRO A 16 18.19 -2.97 -32.76
CA PRO A 16 18.48 -1.78 -31.96
C PRO A 16 17.27 -1.50 -31.06
N GLU A 17 17.52 -1.38 -29.75
CA GLU A 17 16.50 -1.04 -28.78
C GLU A 17 15.89 0.30 -29.17
N LYS A 18 14.67 0.27 -29.71
CA LYS A 18 13.94 1.47 -30.05
C LYS A 18 13.54 2.15 -28.73
N GLU A 19 14.16 3.28 -28.42
CA GLU A 19 13.66 4.17 -27.38
C GLU A 19 12.33 4.77 -27.81
N TRP A 20 11.28 4.46 -27.06
CA TRP A 20 9.94 4.98 -27.32
C TRP A 20 9.74 6.31 -26.61
N LYS A 21 9.31 7.35 -27.35
CA LYS A 21 8.81 8.57 -26.73
C LYS A 21 7.40 8.32 -26.18
N PHE A 22 7.09 8.94 -25.05
CA PHE A 22 5.76 8.80 -24.45
C PHE A 22 4.63 9.24 -25.39
N SER A 23 4.86 10.26 -26.22
CA SER A 23 3.93 10.68 -27.27
C SER A 23 3.65 9.60 -28.32
N GLU A 24 4.62 8.75 -28.63
CA GLU A 24 4.45 7.64 -29.58
C GLU A 24 3.65 6.49 -28.97
N ILE A 25 3.82 6.24 -27.67
CA ILE A 25 3.02 5.27 -26.92
C ILE A 25 1.55 5.72 -26.86
N LEU A 26 1.32 7.01 -26.61
CA LEU A 26 -0.03 7.60 -26.60
C LEU A 26 -0.67 7.71 -27.98
N ALA A 27 0.05 7.40 -29.07
CA ALA A 27 -0.54 7.37 -30.40
C ALA A 27 -1.46 6.16 -30.61
N ASP A 28 -1.32 5.07 -29.82
CA ASP A 28 -2.33 3.98 -29.80
C ASP A 28 -3.60 4.50 -29.11
N PRO A 29 -4.76 4.56 -29.80
CA PRO A 29 -5.99 5.08 -29.23
C PRO A 29 -6.45 4.36 -27.96
N ARG A 30 -6.19 3.06 -27.83
CA ARG A 30 -6.56 2.25 -26.65
C ARG A 30 -5.73 2.64 -25.43
N ILE A 31 -4.45 2.96 -25.65
CA ILE A 31 -3.58 3.43 -24.58
C ILE A 31 -3.96 4.86 -24.20
N LEU A 32 -4.22 5.73 -25.17
CA LEU A 32 -4.69 7.08 -24.90
C LEU A 32 -5.98 7.10 -24.06
N GLU A 33 -6.96 6.28 -24.40
CA GLU A 33 -8.21 6.19 -23.63
C GLU A 33 -7.96 5.79 -22.17
N ARG A 34 -7.13 4.76 -21.94
CA ARG A 34 -6.75 4.32 -20.58
C ARG A 34 -5.97 5.40 -19.85
N TRP A 35 -5.05 6.08 -20.53
CA TRP A 35 -4.27 7.18 -20.00
C TRP A 35 -5.17 8.33 -19.52
N GLN A 36 -6.16 8.75 -20.33
CA GLN A 36 -7.05 9.85 -19.94
C GLN A 36 -7.88 9.52 -18.69
N LYS A 37 -8.23 8.24 -18.47
CA LYS A 37 -8.93 7.81 -17.24
C LYS A 37 -8.09 8.04 -15.98
N VAL A 38 -6.76 7.90 -16.06
CA VAL A 38 -5.84 8.02 -14.92
C VAL A 38 -5.22 9.42 -14.82
N LYS A 39 -4.91 10.07 -15.94
CA LYS A 39 -4.28 11.40 -16.02
C LYS A 39 -4.98 12.45 -15.17
N LYS A 40 -6.32 12.42 -15.11
CA LYS A 40 -7.12 13.35 -14.30
C LYS A 40 -6.80 13.29 -12.81
N TRP A 41 -6.17 12.22 -12.32
CA TRP A 41 -5.76 12.03 -10.93
C TRP A 41 -4.31 12.42 -10.65
N PHE A 42 -3.57 12.93 -11.63
CA PHE A 42 -2.14 13.28 -11.47
C PHE A 42 -1.89 14.50 -10.59
N PHE A 43 -2.95 15.19 -10.17
CA PHE A 43 -2.85 16.23 -9.14
C PHE A 43 -2.66 15.63 -7.74
N LEU A 44 -2.92 14.33 -7.55
CA LEU A 44 -2.67 13.63 -6.30
C LEU A 44 -1.16 13.59 -6.03
N ARG A 45 -0.77 14.19 -4.91
CA ARG A 45 0.60 14.28 -4.43
C ARG A 45 0.58 13.92 -2.96
N GLU A 46 1.20 12.79 -2.63
CA GLU A 46 1.08 12.20 -1.30
C GLU A 46 2.25 12.54 -0.37
N SER A 47 1.95 12.53 0.92
CA SER A 47 2.89 12.36 2.03
C SER A 47 2.28 11.35 3.01
N THR A 48 3.13 10.63 3.75
CA THR A 48 2.68 9.68 4.79
C THR A 48 2.96 10.23 6.18
N TYR A 49 2.09 9.94 7.12
CA TYR A 49 2.18 10.42 8.50
C TYR A 49 1.94 9.27 9.46
N ASP A 50 2.96 8.93 10.25
CA ASP A 50 2.81 8.00 11.36
C ASP A 50 2.05 8.72 12.48
N MET A 51 0.83 8.28 12.77
CA MET A 51 -0.08 9.00 13.67
C MET A 51 0.27 8.80 15.15
N THR A 52 0.81 7.65 15.49
CA THR A 52 1.18 7.26 16.85
C THR A 52 2.17 6.10 16.82
N ASN A 53 2.97 5.97 17.88
CA ASN A 53 3.83 4.80 18.12
C ASN A 53 3.11 3.64 18.83
N ARG A 54 1.80 3.80 19.11
CA ARG A 54 0.99 2.81 19.83
C ARG A 54 0.11 2.00 18.87
N CYS A 55 -0.03 0.72 19.17
CA CYS A 55 -0.93 -0.21 18.51
C CYS A 55 -1.60 -1.08 19.56
N ASN A 56 -2.87 -1.42 19.33
CA ASN A 56 -3.67 -2.31 20.16
C ASN A 56 -3.45 -3.81 19.84
N ILE A 57 -2.51 -4.14 18.93
CA ILE A 57 -2.07 -5.50 18.64
C ILE A 57 -0.53 -5.57 18.51
N ARG A 58 0.04 -6.78 18.45
CA ARG A 58 1.47 -7.02 18.26
C ARG A 58 1.66 -8.13 17.25
N CYS A 59 1.91 -7.76 15.99
CA CYS A 59 2.10 -8.72 14.92
C CYS A 59 3.55 -9.20 14.87
N ASP A 60 3.75 -10.48 14.59
CA ASP A 60 5.05 -11.00 14.19
C ASP A 60 5.41 -10.41 12.82
N GLY A 61 6.64 -9.91 12.60
CA GLY A 61 7.00 -9.24 11.33
C GLY A 61 6.47 -7.81 11.21
N CYS A 62 6.12 -7.14 12.33
CA CYS A 62 5.57 -5.79 12.28
C CYS A 62 6.66 -4.76 11.96
N TYR A 63 6.71 -4.32 10.70
CA TYR A 63 7.64 -3.28 10.23
C TYR A 63 7.75 -2.06 11.17
N TYR A 64 6.65 -1.62 11.78
CA TYR A 64 6.67 -0.47 12.69
C TYR A 64 7.43 -0.74 14.00
N TYR A 65 7.29 -1.94 14.57
CA TYR A 65 7.92 -2.34 15.84
C TYR A 65 9.25 -3.06 15.66
N GLU A 66 9.62 -3.42 14.44
CA GLU A 66 10.96 -3.93 14.11
C GLU A 66 11.95 -2.80 13.79
N GLY A 67 11.46 -1.61 13.40
CA GLY A 67 12.29 -0.44 13.12
C GLY A 67 12.33 0.62 14.23
N ASP A 68 13.03 1.71 13.94
CA ASP A 68 13.25 2.81 14.90
C ASP A 68 12.04 3.73 15.11
N LYS A 69 11.00 3.60 14.27
CA LYS A 69 9.81 4.46 14.29
C LYS A 69 9.08 4.45 15.64
N GLN A 70 9.11 3.31 16.32
CA GLN A 70 8.50 3.15 17.65
C GLN A 70 9.10 4.05 18.74
N PHE A 71 10.35 4.48 18.57
CA PHE A 71 11.05 5.30 19.57
C PHE A 71 10.72 6.80 19.48
N ALA A 72 10.05 7.25 18.41
CA ALA A 72 9.59 8.62 18.29
C ALA A 72 8.50 8.91 19.33
N ARG A 73 8.67 9.98 20.11
CA ARG A 73 7.69 10.41 21.11
C ARG A 73 6.47 11.00 20.41
N GLU A 74 5.30 10.41 20.61
CA GLU A 74 4.07 10.92 19.97
C GLU A 74 3.75 12.37 20.35
N ASN A 75 3.46 13.20 19.34
CA ASN A 75 2.90 14.52 19.50
C ASN A 75 1.37 14.44 19.39
N ARG A 76 0.66 14.85 20.45
CA ARG A 76 -0.80 14.79 20.54
C ARG A 76 -1.48 16.15 20.47
N GLU A 77 -0.72 17.21 20.19
CA GLU A 77 -1.22 18.58 20.14
C GLU A 77 -1.95 18.83 18.81
N LEU A 78 -3.27 19.03 18.87
CA LEU A 78 -4.12 19.23 17.68
C LEU A 78 -3.64 20.39 16.80
N ASP A 79 -3.20 21.49 17.41
CA ASP A 79 -2.73 22.67 16.69
C ASP A 79 -1.41 22.44 15.96
N ALA A 80 -0.53 21.60 16.51
CA ALA A 80 0.74 21.24 15.85
C ALA A 80 0.49 20.40 14.60
N TRP A 81 -0.43 19.43 14.68
CA TRP A 81 -0.88 18.65 13.52
C TRP A 81 -1.56 19.53 12.47
N ARG A 82 -2.44 20.44 12.90
CA ARG A 82 -3.10 21.39 12.01
C ARG A 82 -2.09 22.27 11.26
N ALA A 83 -1.12 22.84 11.99
CA ALA A 83 -0.07 23.66 11.41
C ALA A 83 0.78 22.86 10.39
N LEU A 84 1.10 21.60 10.70
CA LEU A 84 1.80 20.71 9.77
C LEU A 84 1.00 20.50 8.49
N MET A 85 -0.28 20.14 8.58
CA MET A 85 -1.13 19.91 7.40
C MET A 85 -1.28 21.16 6.54
N GLN A 86 -1.46 22.33 7.17
CA GLN A 86 -1.52 23.61 6.46
C GLN A 86 -0.20 23.91 5.72
N SER A 87 0.95 23.61 6.35
CA SER A 87 2.26 23.73 5.71
C SER A 87 2.42 22.76 4.53
N GLU A 88 2.01 21.51 4.69
CA GLU A 88 2.07 20.49 3.63
C GLU A 88 1.16 20.84 2.44
N LYS A 89 -0.05 21.35 2.71
CA LYS A 89 -0.96 21.87 1.69
C LYS A 89 -0.34 23.04 0.93
N LYS A 90 0.30 23.99 1.61
CA LYS A 90 1.05 25.10 0.98
C LYS A 90 2.20 24.60 0.10
N ARG A 91 2.83 23.48 0.47
CA ARG A 91 3.87 22.81 -0.30
C ARG A 91 3.33 22.06 -1.53
N GLY A 92 2.01 21.95 -1.65
CA GLY A 92 1.33 21.32 -2.78
C GLY A 92 1.00 19.84 -2.56
N ILE A 93 1.00 19.36 -1.32
CA ILE A 93 0.43 18.04 -0.99
C ILE A 93 -1.09 18.11 -1.10
N THR A 94 -1.65 17.10 -1.74
CA THR A 94 -3.09 17.01 -2.03
C THR A 94 -3.68 15.69 -1.55
N TYR A 95 -2.86 14.73 -1.12
CA TYR A 95 -3.30 13.43 -0.65
C TYR A 95 -2.54 13.03 0.63
N VAL A 96 -3.28 12.67 1.67
CA VAL A 96 -2.70 12.32 2.98
C VAL A 96 -2.81 10.82 3.22
N VAL A 97 -1.71 10.16 3.55
CA VAL A 97 -1.72 8.75 3.97
C VAL A 97 -1.44 8.68 5.47
N LEU A 98 -2.46 8.41 6.26
CA LEU A 98 -2.33 8.21 7.70
C LEU A 98 -1.98 6.75 7.98
N ALA A 99 -0.87 6.55 8.68
CA ALA A 99 -0.35 5.25 9.05
C ALA A 99 0.29 5.34 10.46
N GLY A 100 1.39 4.63 10.68
CA GLY A 100 1.99 4.44 11.99
C GLY A 100 1.63 3.07 12.54
N ALA A 101 1.61 2.92 13.86
CA ALA A 101 1.26 1.62 14.43
C ALA A 101 -0.28 1.38 14.41
N GLU A 102 -1.12 2.32 14.86
CA GLU A 102 -2.58 2.28 14.66
C GLU A 102 -3.28 3.66 14.72
N PRO A 103 -3.70 4.25 13.59
CA PRO A 103 -4.39 5.55 13.54
C PRO A 103 -5.69 5.64 14.34
N SER A 104 -6.45 4.55 14.45
CA SER A 104 -7.74 4.57 15.16
C SER A 104 -7.62 4.81 16.68
N LEU A 105 -6.40 4.86 17.23
CA LEU A 105 -6.14 5.27 18.61
C LEU A 105 -6.07 6.80 18.81
N VAL A 106 -6.08 7.58 17.73
CA VAL A 106 -5.93 9.05 17.72
C VAL A 106 -6.85 9.67 16.66
N LEU A 107 -8.15 9.37 16.76
CA LEU A 107 -9.18 9.79 15.80
C LEU A 107 -9.32 11.33 15.69
N ASP A 108 -9.07 12.05 16.79
CA ASP A 108 -9.02 13.51 16.85
C ASP A 108 -7.94 14.09 15.92
N LEU A 109 -6.73 13.51 15.93
CA LEU A 109 -5.66 13.89 15.01
C LEU A 109 -6.01 13.53 13.56
N CYS A 110 -6.62 12.37 13.33
CA CYS A 110 -7.05 11.94 12.00
C CYS A 110 -8.10 12.91 11.41
N GLU A 111 -9.01 13.39 12.24
CA GLU A 111 -10.02 14.38 11.87
C GLU A 111 -9.41 15.73 11.53
N VAL A 112 -8.42 16.21 12.30
CA VAL A 112 -7.64 17.42 11.96
C VAL A 112 -6.98 17.28 10.58
N CYS A 113 -6.35 16.13 10.31
CA CYS A 113 -5.73 15.88 9.00
C CYS A 113 -6.75 15.99 7.86
N HIS A 114 -7.91 15.34 8.01
CA HIS A 114 -8.98 15.35 7.02
C HIS A 114 -9.58 16.75 6.79
N GLN A 115 -9.75 17.54 7.85
CA GLN A 115 -10.26 18.91 7.74
C GLN A 115 -9.34 19.80 6.90
N GLU A 116 -8.02 19.62 7.00
CA GLU A 116 -7.05 20.44 6.29
C GLU A 116 -6.80 19.96 4.85
N ILE A 117 -6.69 18.64 4.63
CA ILE A 117 -6.48 18.03 3.31
C ILE A 117 -7.51 16.90 3.12
N PRO A 118 -8.61 17.10 2.39
CA PRO A 118 -9.77 16.20 2.41
C PRO A 118 -9.60 14.90 1.59
N LEU A 119 -8.50 14.73 0.86
CA LEU A 119 -8.23 13.50 0.11
C LEU A 119 -7.14 12.70 0.82
N GLY A 120 -7.37 11.42 0.99
CA GLY A 120 -6.40 10.58 1.69
C GLY A 120 -6.85 9.14 1.89
N ALA A 121 -5.96 8.39 2.53
CA ALA A 121 -6.18 7.02 2.98
C ALA A 121 -5.69 6.84 4.42
N ILE A 122 -6.30 5.89 5.13
CA ILE A 122 -5.88 5.43 6.46
C ILE A 122 -5.54 3.95 6.37
N ALA A 123 -4.33 3.58 6.75
CA ALA A 123 -3.94 2.19 6.96
C ALA A 123 -4.22 1.81 8.42
N THR A 124 -5.07 0.83 8.65
CA THR A 124 -5.52 0.41 9.99
C THR A 124 -5.57 -1.11 10.12
N ASN A 125 -5.47 -1.62 11.34
CA ASN A 125 -5.82 -3.00 11.67
C ASN A 125 -7.34 -3.23 11.75
N GLY A 126 -8.16 -2.17 11.73
CA GLY A 126 -9.61 -2.23 11.61
C GLY A 126 -10.36 -2.74 12.84
N LEU A 127 -9.70 -2.88 13.99
CA LEU A 127 -10.36 -3.33 15.23
C LEU A 127 -11.15 -2.24 15.95
N ILE A 128 -10.89 -0.98 15.64
CA ILE A 128 -11.64 0.19 16.11
C ILE A 128 -12.23 0.87 14.88
N PHE A 129 -13.50 1.23 14.96
CA PHE A 129 -14.23 1.90 13.88
C PHE A 129 -13.78 3.35 13.73
N ILE A 130 -13.52 3.77 12.49
CA ILE A 130 -13.20 5.16 12.15
C ILE A 130 -14.51 5.87 11.73
N PRO A 131 -14.93 6.94 12.42
CA PRO A 131 -16.22 7.58 12.21
C PRO A 131 -16.35 8.19 10.81
N GLU A 132 -17.60 8.35 10.35
CA GLU A 132 -17.93 8.93 9.04
C GLU A 132 -17.51 10.39 8.89
N SER A 133 -17.17 11.11 9.97
CA SER A 133 -16.62 12.46 9.85
C SER A 133 -15.25 12.51 9.15
N ILE A 134 -14.56 11.37 9.05
CA ILE A 134 -13.25 11.23 8.40
C ILE A 134 -13.41 10.51 7.05
N GLN A 135 -13.49 11.25 5.93
CA GLN A 135 -13.88 10.68 4.62
C GLN A 135 -12.73 10.09 3.79
N TYR A 136 -11.62 9.74 4.43
CA TYR A 136 -10.52 9.03 3.78
C TYR A 136 -10.89 7.60 3.37
N ARG A 137 -10.19 7.05 2.36
CA ARG A 137 -10.22 5.60 2.07
C ARG A 137 -9.66 4.84 3.27
N ILE A 138 -10.26 3.70 3.63
CA ILE A 138 -9.83 2.91 4.78
C ILE A 138 -9.25 1.59 4.29
N HIS A 139 -7.95 1.41 4.44
CA HIS A 139 -7.22 0.20 4.09
C HIS A 139 -7.07 -0.67 5.34
N ILE A 140 -7.83 -1.77 5.38
CA ILE A 140 -7.91 -2.66 6.54
C ILE A 140 -6.98 -3.84 6.31
N SER A 141 -5.92 -3.97 7.12
CA SER A 141 -4.95 -5.05 6.97
C SER A 141 -5.54 -6.41 7.34
N VAL A 142 -5.45 -7.38 6.43
CA VAL A 142 -5.87 -8.79 6.62
C VAL A 142 -4.70 -9.71 6.27
N TRP A 143 -4.42 -10.68 7.14
CA TRP A 143 -3.29 -11.62 6.98
C TRP A 143 -3.73 -13.08 6.84
N GLY A 144 -5.03 -13.35 6.89
CA GLY A 144 -5.57 -14.72 6.85
C GLY A 144 -6.86 -14.83 7.65
N SER A 145 -7.18 -16.05 8.07
CA SER A 145 -8.31 -16.36 8.94
C SER A 145 -8.18 -15.76 10.35
N ASP A 146 -9.23 -15.92 11.16
CA ASP A 146 -9.21 -15.56 12.58
C ASP A 146 -8.20 -16.38 13.39
N GLU A 147 -7.98 -17.64 13.02
CA GLU A 147 -6.97 -18.51 13.62
C GLU A 147 -5.56 -18.01 13.28
N THR A 148 -5.29 -17.70 12.01
CA THR A 148 -4.02 -17.11 11.58
C THR A 148 -3.77 -15.76 12.25
N SER A 149 -4.81 -14.94 12.38
CA SER A 149 -4.72 -13.64 13.07
C SER A 149 -4.43 -13.81 14.56
N LEU A 150 -5.01 -14.82 15.22
CA LEU A 150 -4.66 -15.14 16.61
C LEU A 150 -3.19 -15.53 16.73
N ASN A 151 -2.70 -16.38 15.82
CA ASN A 151 -1.35 -16.91 15.86
C ASN A 151 -0.29 -15.85 15.55
N ILE A 152 -0.46 -15.08 14.47
CA ILE A 152 0.57 -14.15 13.96
C ILE A 152 0.37 -12.73 14.51
N ARG A 153 -0.88 -12.30 14.71
CA ARG A 153 -1.23 -10.93 15.09
C ARG A 153 -1.64 -10.79 16.56
N LYS A 154 -1.68 -11.92 17.28
CA LYS A 154 -2.03 -12.04 18.70
C LYS A 154 -3.41 -11.44 19.03
N ALA A 155 -4.35 -11.51 18.08
CA ALA A 155 -5.69 -10.95 18.20
C ALA A 155 -6.76 -11.96 17.76
N LYS A 156 -7.73 -12.24 18.65
CA LYS A 156 -8.85 -13.15 18.38
C LYS A 156 -9.92 -12.49 17.51
N ASN A 157 -10.56 -13.29 16.65
CA ASN A 157 -11.75 -12.92 15.88
C ASN A 157 -11.55 -11.63 15.05
N MET A 158 -10.36 -11.45 14.49
CA MET A 158 -9.95 -10.21 13.84
C MET A 158 -10.75 -9.94 12.56
N LEU A 159 -10.83 -10.89 11.64
CA LEU A 159 -11.59 -10.78 10.38
C LEU A 159 -13.07 -10.52 10.67
N ARG A 160 -13.67 -11.29 11.59
CA ARG A 160 -15.06 -11.07 12.01
C ARG A 160 -15.29 -9.65 12.50
N ARG A 161 -14.46 -9.16 13.43
CA ARG A 161 -14.59 -7.80 14.00
C ARG A 161 -14.35 -6.70 12.98
N GLN A 162 -13.40 -6.90 12.06
CA GLN A 162 -13.16 -5.97 10.95
C GLN A 162 -14.39 -5.87 10.04
N ILE A 163 -15.01 -7.00 9.69
CA ILE A 163 -16.25 -7.03 8.91
C ILE A 163 -17.38 -6.33 9.67
N GLU A 164 -17.55 -6.60 10.96
CA GLU A 164 -18.58 -5.95 11.79
C GLU A 164 -18.44 -4.42 11.79
N ASN A 165 -17.21 -3.91 11.84
CA ASN A 165 -16.94 -2.48 11.82
C ASN A 165 -17.18 -1.84 10.44
N TYR A 166 -16.89 -2.55 9.34
CA TYR A 166 -16.72 -1.91 8.02
C TYR A 166 -17.59 -2.49 6.89
N ARG A 167 -18.40 -3.52 7.14
CA ARG A 167 -19.38 -3.97 6.16
C ARG A 167 -20.31 -2.80 5.81
N ASN A 168 -20.59 -2.63 4.53
CA ASN A 168 -21.35 -1.50 3.96
C ASN A 168 -20.66 -0.12 4.00
N ASP A 169 -19.44 0.01 4.54
CA ASP A 169 -18.69 1.26 4.45
C ASP A 169 -18.04 1.39 3.07
N PRO A 170 -18.46 2.35 2.22
CA PRO A 170 -17.91 2.51 0.88
C PRO A 170 -16.43 2.94 0.88
N ARG A 171 -15.91 3.47 2.00
CA ARG A 171 -14.51 3.86 2.19
C ARG A 171 -13.60 2.65 2.37
N ALA A 172 -14.12 1.55 2.90
CA ALA A 172 -13.34 0.39 3.31
C ALA A 172 -12.87 -0.47 2.13
N VAL A 173 -11.61 -0.89 2.20
CA VAL A 173 -11.00 -1.92 1.34
C VAL A 173 -10.13 -2.80 2.22
N PHE A 174 -10.41 -4.10 2.23
CA PHE A 174 -9.65 -5.09 2.97
C PHE A 174 -8.40 -5.44 2.16
N VAL A 175 -7.22 -5.17 2.71
CA VAL A 175 -5.93 -5.41 2.07
C VAL A 175 -5.40 -6.76 2.55
N TYR A 176 -5.56 -7.79 1.73
CA TYR A 176 -5.03 -9.12 2.00
C TYR A 176 -3.55 -9.15 1.67
N THR A 177 -2.70 -9.31 2.68
CA THR A 177 -1.24 -9.39 2.52
C THR A 177 -0.81 -10.84 2.37
N PHE A 178 -0.32 -11.19 1.18
CA PHE A 178 0.24 -12.52 0.92
C PHE A 178 1.61 -12.69 1.57
N THR A 179 1.72 -13.71 2.39
CA THR A 179 2.99 -14.29 2.85
C THR A 179 3.13 -15.68 2.22
N ARG A 180 4.30 -16.31 2.35
CA ARG A 180 4.47 -17.69 1.89
C ARG A 180 3.53 -18.68 2.59
N GLN A 181 3.06 -18.36 3.81
CA GLN A 181 2.34 -19.27 4.68
C GLN A 181 0.81 -19.17 4.60
N ASN A 182 0.26 -18.21 3.86
CA ASN A 182 -1.18 -17.92 3.86
C ASN A 182 -1.82 -17.92 2.46
N ILE A 183 -1.12 -18.42 1.45
CA ILE A 183 -1.60 -18.39 0.05
C ILE A 183 -2.89 -19.20 -0.09
N ASP A 184 -2.93 -20.36 0.56
CA ASP A 184 -4.06 -21.30 0.60
C ASP A 184 -5.31 -20.72 1.28
N GLN A 185 -5.14 -19.78 2.21
CA GLN A 185 -6.24 -19.15 2.95
C GLN A 185 -6.95 -18.05 2.15
N ALA A 186 -6.33 -17.50 1.10
CA ALA A 186 -6.84 -16.34 0.39
C ALA A 186 -8.21 -16.59 -0.24
N GLN A 187 -8.47 -17.82 -0.72
CA GLN A 187 -9.76 -18.18 -1.31
C GLN A 187 -10.90 -18.08 -0.30
N GLN A 188 -10.72 -18.67 0.87
CA GLN A 188 -11.71 -18.67 1.94
C GLN A 188 -11.96 -17.25 2.47
N VAL A 189 -10.88 -16.48 2.70
CA VAL A 189 -11.01 -15.10 3.19
C VAL A 189 -11.73 -14.22 2.16
N ALA A 190 -11.41 -14.36 0.86
CA ALA A 190 -12.09 -13.62 -0.19
C ALA A 190 -13.58 -14.00 -0.31
N GLU A 191 -13.93 -15.28 -0.14
CA GLU A 191 -15.32 -15.73 -0.12
C GLU A 191 -16.12 -15.12 1.03
N ILE A 192 -15.56 -15.11 2.25
CA ILE A 192 -16.19 -14.48 3.42
C ILE A 192 -16.41 -13.00 3.16
N LEU A 193 -15.37 -12.28 2.72
CA LEU A 193 -15.46 -10.85 2.44
C LEU A 193 -16.46 -10.54 1.32
N ALA A 194 -16.48 -11.34 0.26
CA ALA A 194 -17.40 -11.15 -0.85
C ALA A 194 -18.87 -11.40 -0.44
N THR A 195 -19.11 -12.42 0.39
CA THR A 195 -20.44 -12.75 0.95
C THR A 195 -20.99 -11.61 1.80
N GLU A 196 -20.12 -10.95 2.58
CA GLU A 196 -20.46 -9.80 3.42
C GLU A 196 -20.49 -8.47 2.63
N GLY A 197 -20.33 -8.50 1.30
CA GLY A 197 -20.36 -7.31 0.45
C GLY A 197 -19.12 -6.42 0.56
N CYS A 198 -18.07 -6.88 1.25
CA CYS A 198 -16.82 -6.14 1.41
C CYS A 198 -16.00 -6.14 0.11
N ARG A 199 -15.20 -5.09 -0.06
CA ARG A 199 -14.21 -4.97 -1.13
C ARG A 199 -12.83 -5.36 -0.60
N LEU A 200 -12.03 -6.00 -1.44
CA LEU A 200 -10.67 -6.38 -1.08
C LEU A 200 -9.67 -6.03 -2.18
N THR A 201 -8.41 -5.87 -1.81
CA THR A 201 -7.25 -5.76 -2.71
C THR A 201 -6.10 -6.57 -2.13
N PHE A 202 -5.02 -6.70 -2.89
CA PHE A 202 -3.89 -7.54 -2.52
C PHE A 202 -2.66 -6.71 -2.26
N ASN A 203 -1.89 -7.13 -1.26
CA ASN A 203 -0.55 -6.66 -1.00
C ASN A 203 0.39 -7.86 -0.85
N MET A 204 1.69 -7.62 -0.99
CA MET A 204 2.72 -8.61 -0.74
C MET A 204 3.43 -8.30 0.57
N PHE A 205 3.80 -9.33 1.32
CA PHE A 205 4.73 -9.15 2.43
C PHE A 205 6.10 -8.74 1.89
N SER A 206 6.55 -7.55 2.25
CA SER A 206 7.90 -7.05 1.98
C SER A 206 8.82 -7.46 3.12
N ALA A 207 9.60 -8.50 2.90
CA ALA A 207 10.66 -8.90 3.81
C ALA A 207 11.72 -7.79 3.90
N PRO A 208 12.12 -7.34 5.10
CA PRO A 208 13.30 -6.49 5.27
C PRO A 208 14.56 -7.14 4.67
N VAL A 209 15.53 -6.35 4.21
CA VAL A 209 16.88 -6.83 3.85
C VAL A 209 17.47 -7.63 5.01
N GLY A 210 17.95 -8.83 4.66
CA GLY A 210 18.48 -9.79 5.62
C GLY A 210 17.42 -10.62 6.34
N TYR A 211 16.12 -10.39 6.13
CA TYR A 211 15.08 -11.27 6.65
C TYR A 211 15.03 -12.58 5.86
N GLU A 212 15.43 -13.68 6.51
CA GLU A 212 15.38 -15.04 5.97
C GLU A 212 14.26 -15.90 6.57
N GLY A 213 13.31 -15.25 7.26
CA GLY A 213 12.22 -15.95 7.96
C GLY A 213 11.16 -16.53 7.03
N SER A 214 10.27 -17.34 7.60
CA SER A 214 9.36 -18.20 6.85
C SER A 214 8.26 -17.48 6.07
N LEU A 215 8.08 -16.18 6.31
CA LEU A 215 7.10 -15.33 5.63
C LEU A 215 7.57 -14.87 4.24
N ARG A 216 8.88 -14.89 3.98
CA ARG A 216 9.49 -14.44 2.72
C ARG A 216 9.08 -15.35 1.57
N GLN A 217 8.73 -14.74 0.44
CA GLN A 217 8.32 -15.44 -0.78
C GLN A 217 9.54 -16.05 -1.51
N THR A 218 9.34 -17.24 -2.08
CA THR A 218 10.18 -17.89 -3.09
C THR A 218 9.56 -17.74 -4.49
N ALA A 219 10.34 -18.02 -5.55
CA ALA A 219 9.85 -18.02 -6.93
C ALA A 219 8.57 -18.86 -7.11
N ASP A 220 8.55 -20.08 -6.54
CA ASP A 220 7.38 -20.96 -6.61
C ASP A 220 6.16 -20.35 -5.92
N SER A 221 6.34 -19.83 -4.70
CA SER A 221 5.24 -19.20 -3.96
C SER A 221 4.71 -17.92 -4.62
N LEU A 222 5.56 -17.18 -5.35
CA LEU A 222 5.12 -16.05 -6.17
C LEU A 222 4.26 -16.53 -7.35
N GLY A 223 4.64 -17.63 -7.99
CA GLY A 223 3.84 -18.28 -9.03
C GLY A 223 2.45 -18.70 -8.52
N GLU A 224 2.39 -19.30 -7.33
CA GLU A 224 1.12 -19.68 -6.70
C GLU A 224 0.29 -18.46 -6.28
N CYS A 225 0.91 -17.42 -5.69
CA CYS A 225 0.23 -16.15 -5.40
C CYS A 225 -0.42 -15.58 -6.66
N ARG A 226 0.29 -15.60 -7.80
CA ARG A 226 -0.23 -15.07 -9.06
C ARG A 226 -1.48 -15.81 -9.51
N LYS A 227 -1.45 -17.15 -9.48
CA LYS A 227 -2.61 -17.99 -9.86
C LYS A 227 -3.81 -17.63 -8.98
N VAL A 228 -3.62 -17.61 -7.66
CA VAL A 228 -4.68 -17.28 -6.71
C VAL A 228 -5.24 -15.86 -6.93
N MET A 229 -4.40 -14.85 -7.15
CA MET A 229 -4.85 -13.48 -7.43
C MET A 229 -5.71 -13.41 -8.70
N ILE A 230 -5.31 -14.09 -9.77
CA ILE A 230 -6.04 -14.12 -11.05
C ILE A 230 -7.36 -14.87 -10.91
N ASP A 231 -7.37 -16.01 -10.21
CA ASP A 231 -8.58 -16.79 -9.96
C ASP A 231 -9.60 -15.98 -9.15
N LEU A 232 -9.14 -15.27 -8.11
CA LEU A 232 -9.99 -14.40 -7.30
C LEU A 232 -10.54 -13.20 -8.07
N LEU A 233 -9.75 -12.61 -8.97
CA LEU A 233 -10.23 -11.57 -9.89
C LEU A 233 -11.36 -12.09 -10.79
N GLY A 234 -11.25 -13.32 -11.28
CA GLY A 234 -12.29 -13.95 -12.10
C GLY A 234 -13.54 -14.33 -11.30
N LYS A 235 -13.37 -14.86 -10.09
CA LYS A 235 -14.48 -15.33 -9.23
C LYS A 235 -15.25 -14.17 -8.57
N TYR A 236 -14.57 -13.09 -8.19
CA TYR A 236 -15.16 -11.96 -7.44
C TYR A 236 -14.87 -10.59 -8.09
N PRO A 237 -15.23 -10.37 -9.37
CA PRO A 237 -14.83 -9.17 -10.13
C PRO A 237 -15.45 -7.86 -9.62
N ARG A 238 -16.49 -7.91 -8.78
CA ARG A 238 -17.10 -6.72 -8.16
C ARG A 238 -16.48 -6.36 -6.81
N ASN A 239 -15.78 -7.31 -6.17
CA ASN A 239 -15.25 -7.16 -4.83
C ASN A 239 -13.73 -6.94 -4.86
N VAL A 240 -13.02 -7.60 -5.78
CA VAL A 240 -11.55 -7.52 -5.88
C VAL A 240 -11.15 -6.28 -6.68
N LEU A 241 -10.53 -5.32 -6.00
CA LEU A 241 -9.97 -4.09 -6.55
C LEU A 241 -8.50 -4.29 -6.92
N PHE A 242 -8.27 -5.07 -7.98
CA PHE A 242 -6.93 -5.37 -8.46
C PHE A 242 -6.92 -5.52 -9.99
N SER A 243 -5.77 -5.82 -10.60
CA SER A 243 -5.69 -6.05 -12.04
C SER A 243 -4.79 -7.24 -12.37
N PRO A 244 -5.00 -7.91 -13.52
CA PRO A 244 -4.09 -8.96 -13.97
C PRO A 244 -2.65 -8.46 -14.12
N TYR A 245 -2.46 -7.21 -14.57
CA TYR A 245 -1.13 -6.60 -14.66
C TYR A 245 -0.50 -6.41 -13.28
N SER A 246 -1.27 -5.93 -12.31
CA SER A 246 -0.81 -5.81 -10.92
C SER A 246 -0.41 -7.17 -10.34
N ALA A 247 -1.17 -8.23 -10.62
CA ALA A 247 -0.83 -9.59 -10.20
C ALA A 247 0.51 -10.03 -10.78
N VAL A 248 0.74 -9.84 -12.09
CA VAL A 248 2.01 -10.16 -12.73
C VAL A 248 3.17 -9.35 -12.12
N ALA A 249 3.00 -8.03 -11.99
CA ALA A 249 4.05 -7.14 -11.49
C ALA A 249 4.45 -7.43 -10.04
N HIS A 250 3.48 -7.66 -9.14
CA HIS A 250 3.74 -7.88 -7.72
C HIS A 250 4.20 -9.31 -7.40
N THR A 251 4.11 -10.22 -8.37
CA THR A 251 4.56 -11.62 -8.22
C THR A 251 5.72 -11.95 -9.16
N HIS A 252 6.42 -10.93 -9.65
CA HIS A 252 7.63 -11.14 -10.42
C HIS A 252 8.79 -11.54 -9.50
N SER A 253 9.79 -12.26 -10.02
CA SER A 253 10.98 -12.65 -9.26
C SER A 253 11.84 -11.45 -8.85
N LEU A 254 11.87 -10.44 -9.71
CA LEU A 254 12.45 -9.12 -9.45
C LEU A 254 11.48 -8.22 -8.69
N GLY A 255 12.02 -7.38 -7.79
CA GLY A 255 11.23 -6.35 -7.12
C GLY A 255 10.73 -5.27 -8.09
N LEU A 256 9.73 -4.49 -7.67
CA LEU A 256 9.20 -3.39 -8.49
C LEU A 256 10.28 -2.35 -8.84
N HIS A 257 11.26 -2.15 -7.94
CA HIS A 257 12.42 -1.29 -8.19
C HIS A 257 13.22 -1.78 -9.39
N ASP A 258 13.60 -3.05 -9.40
CA ASP A 258 14.42 -3.65 -10.47
C ASP A 258 13.64 -3.75 -11.78
N LEU A 259 12.33 -4.00 -11.71
CA LEU A 259 11.47 -4.09 -12.89
C LEU A 259 11.28 -2.78 -13.63
N PHE A 260 11.05 -1.70 -12.90
CA PHE A 260 10.54 -0.45 -13.47
C PHE A 260 11.52 0.71 -13.32
N SER A 261 12.68 0.45 -12.72
CA SER A 261 13.43 1.46 -11.96
C SER A 261 12.53 2.03 -10.86
N CYS A 262 13.10 2.71 -9.88
CA CYS A 262 12.24 3.36 -8.91
C CYS A 262 11.42 4.46 -9.62
N SER A 263 10.15 4.17 -9.94
CA SER A 263 9.23 5.19 -10.50
C SER A 263 8.83 6.22 -9.44
N TYR A 264 9.19 5.91 -8.19
CA TYR A 264 8.94 6.66 -6.98
C TYR A 264 10.21 6.69 -6.12
N PRO A 265 11.33 7.27 -6.56
CA PRO A 265 12.52 7.26 -5.72
C PRO A 265 12.28 8.28 -4.61
N ARG A 266 12.05 7.78 -3.39
CA ARG A 266 11.81 8.61 -2.20
C ARG A 266 13.10 9.26 -1.70
N MET A 267 14.25 8.75 -2.14
CA MET A 267 15.59 9.31 -1.94
C MET A 267 16.11 10.08 -3.18
N ASN A 268 15.26 10.48 -4.13
CA ASN A 268 15.78 11.19 -5.30
C ASN A 268 16.37 12.56 -4.94
N PRO A 269 17.52 12.93 -5.52
CA PRO A 269 17.92 14.33 -5.54
C PRO A 269 16.81 15.17 -6.17
N SER A 270 16.63 16.40 -5.67
CA SER A 270 15.47 17.26 -5.99
C SER A 270 15.25 17.62 -7.47
N THR A 271 16.14 17.17 -8.35
CA THR A 271 16.18 17.38 -9.79
C THR A 271 15.36 16.39 -10.61
N ASP A 272 14.95 15.26 -10.02
CA ASP A 272 14.24 14.21 -10.78
C ASP A 272 12.74 14.47 -10.94
N ILE A 273 12.23 14.11 -12.12
CA ILE A 273 10.83 14.30 -12.52
C ILE A 273 9.98 13.19 -11.89
N GLY A 274 8.99 13.54 -11.05
CA GLY A 274 8.02 12.57 -10.52
C GLY A 274 7.44 12.93 -9.15
N LEU A 275 6.61 12.02 -8.62
CA LEU A 275 5.95 12.16 -7.31
C LEU A 275 6.96 12.20 -6.13
N GLY A 276 8.15 11.61 -6.30
CA GLY A 276 9.19 11.56 -5.27
C GLY A 276 9.71 12.92 -4.81
N ARG A 277 9.62 13.96 -5.66
CA ARG A 277 10.12 15.31 -5.33
C ARG A 277 9.41 15.96 -4.13
N SER A 278 8.12 15.71 -3.98
CA SER A 278 7.30 16.29 -2.92
C SER A 278 6.97 15.30 -1.80
N PHE A 279 7.34 14.04 -1.91
CA PHE A 279 6.98 13.07 -0.90
C PHE A 279 7.72 13.34 0.42
N ARG A 280 7.04 13.16 1.56
CA ARG A 280 7.65 13.12 2.89
C ARG A 280 7.01 12.01 3.72
N GLN A 281 7.81 11.38 4.58
CA GLN A 281 7.33 10.49 5.63
C GLN A 281 7.58 11.11 6.99
N TYR A 282 6.50 11.50 7.66
CA TYR A 282 6.53 12.05 9.00
C TYR A 282 6.40 10.95 10.04
N ARG A 283 7.22 11.05 11.10
CA ARG A 283 7.12 10.24 12.31
C ARG A 283 6.06 10.84 13.26
N ALA A 284 5.71 10.09 14.30
CA ALA A 284 4.70 10.49 15.28
C ALA A 284 5.06 11.75 16.09
N ASP A 285 6.32 12.19 16.06
CA ASP A 285 6.80 13.43 16.66
C ASP A 285 6.76 14.65 15.70
N LEU A 286 6.17 14.48 14.52
CA LEU A 286 6.12 15.45 13.41
C LEU A 286 7.47 15.73 12.74
N SER A 287 8.52 15.00 13.09
CA SER A 287 9.79 15.05 12.37
C SER A 287 9.71 14.22 11.09
N TRP A 288 10.52 14.58 10.10
CA TRP A 288 10.78 13.74 8.94
C TRP A 288 12.25 13.87 8.59
N ASP A 289 12.81 12.79 8.08
CA ASP A 289 14.19 12.74 7.60
C ASP A 289 14.17 12.21 6.17
N ARG A 290 14.85 12.91 5.26
CA ARG A 290 14.94 12.52 3.85
C ARG A 290 15.75 11.24 3.69
N ASP A 291 16.78 11.07 4.49
CA ASP A 291 17.72 9.95 4.38
C ASP A 291 17.12 8.66 4.96
N ALA A 292 16.11 8.80 5.84
CA ALA A 292 15.34 7.68 6.41
C ALA A 292 13.97 7.45 5.72
N ALA A 293 13.65 8.19 4.66
CA ALA A 293 12.34 8.14 4.01
C ALA A 293 12.22 6.97 3.00
N CYS A 294 12.49 5.74 3.42
CA CYS A 294 12.10 4.55 2.66
C CYS A 294 10.75 4.02 3.16
N CYS A 295 9.80 3.79 2.23
CA CYS A 295 8.49 3.21 2.55
C CYS A 295 8.42 1.69 2.44
N VAL A 296 9.56 1.06 2.19
CA VAL A 296 9.76 -0.38 2.37
C VAL A 296 10.72 -0.49 3.55
N PRO A 297 10.61 -1.48 4.45
CA PRO A 297 11.76 -1.84 5.27
C PRO A 297 12.98 -1.96 4.37
N ASP A 298 14.08 -1.34 4.80
CA ASP A 298 15.40 -1.63 4.25
C ASP A 298 15.52 -3.13 4.09
#